data_AF-A0A8E2W602-F1
#
_entry.id   AF-A0A8E2W602-F1
#
_cell.length_a   1.000
_cell.length_b   1.000
_cell.length_c   1.000
_cell.angle_alpha   90.00
_cell.angle_beta   90.00
_cell.angle_gamma   90.00
#
_symmetry.space_group_name_H-M   'P 1'
#
loop_
_entity.id
_entity.type
_entity.pdbx_description
1 polymer ?
#
loop_
_entity_poly.entity_id
_entity_poly.type
_entity_poly.pdbx_seq_one_letter_code
_entity_poly.pdbx_strand_id
1 'polypeptide(L)' 'MTDKPATTYIISVFEKPHWRTVLTTKDKTKALAMAKEIGDKVRVEEITPKPKRR' A
#
# COMPACT_ATOMS: atom_id res chain seq x y z
N MET A 1 -21.89 -2.81 -11.87
CA MET A 1 -20.74 -3.22 -11.04
C MET A 1 -20.39 -2.04 -10.16
N THR A 2 -20.65 -2.13 -8.86
CA THR A 2 -20.41 -1.02 -7.93
C THR A 2 -18.90 -0.85 -7.79
N ASP A 3 -18.37 0.22 -8.39
CA ASP A 3 -16.98 0.64 -8.26
C ASP A 3 -16.77 1.19 -6.85
N LYS A 4 -16.84 0.29 -5.85
CA LYS A 4 -16.43 0.61 -4.49
C LYS A 4 -14.95 0.92 -4.58
N PRO A 5 -14.50 2.09 -4.11
CA PRO A 5 -13.08 2.41 -4.13
C PRO A 5 -12.36 1.38 -3.26
N ALA A 6 -11.65 0.47 -3.92
CA ALA A 6 -10.93 -0.58 -3.22
C ALA A 6 -9.69 0.06 -2.60
N THR A 7 -9.74 0.26 -1.28
CA THR A 7 -8.60 0.71 -0.50
C THR A 7 -7.40 -0.17 -0.82
N THR A 8 -6.36 0.45 -1.36
CA THR A 8 -5.15 -0.23 -1.80
C THR A 8 -4.01 0.24 -0.91
N TYR A 9 -3.39 -0.71 -0.24
CA TYR A 9 -2.22 -0.54 0.60
C TYR A 9 -0.97 -0.77 -0.24
N ILE A 10 -0.16 0.26 -0.39
CA ILE A 10 1.12 0.21 -1.07
C ILE A 10 2.22 0.13 -0.03
N ILE A 11 3.08 -0.86 -0.15
CA ILE A 11 4.23 -1.06 0.72
C ILE A 11 5.46 -0.65 -0.07
N SER A 12 6.15 0.36 0.44
CA SER A 12 7.36 0.90 -0.15
C SER A 12 8.52 0.75 0.83
N VAL A 13 9.65 0.24 0.35
CA VAL A 13 10.89 0.08 1.12
C VAL A 13 11.88 1.15 0.69
N PHE A 14 12.59 1.73 1.65
CA PHE A 14 13.62 2.72 1.41
C PHE A 14 14.97 2.05 1.16
N GLU A 15 15.33 1.95 -0.12
CA GLU A 15 16.59 1.41 -0.60
C GLU A 15 17.44 2.57 -1.16
N LYS A 16 18.40 3.06 -0.35
CA LYS A 16 19.25 4.26 -0.57
C LYS A 16 19.41 4.65 -2.06
N PRO A 17 19.01 5.86 -2.53
CA PRO A 17 18.15 6.90 -1.95
C PRO A 17 16.69 6.85 -2.46
N HIS A 18 16.22 5.70 -2.94
CA HIS A 18 14.93 5.58 -3.61
C HIS A 18 13.93 4.77 -2.79
N TRP A 19 12.68 5.21 -2.82
CA TRP A 19 11.57 4.40 -2.37
C TRP A 19 11.20 3.41 -3.48
N ARG A 20 11.22 2.12 -3.16
CA ARG A 20 10.78 1.06 -4.06
C ARG A 20 9.50 0.44 -3.55
N THR A 21 8.47 0.45 -4.38
CA THR A 21 7.23 -0.27 -4.11
C THR A 21 7.50 -1.77 -4.25
N VAL A 22 7.30 -2.51 -3.17
CA VAL A 22 7.50 -3.96 -3.11
C VAL A 22 6.18 -4.69 -3.30
N LEU A 23 5.11 -4.16 -2.70
CA LEU A 23 3.83 -4.84 -2.71
C LEU A 23 2.67 -3.85 -2.74
N THR A 24 1.68 -4.15 -3.56
CA THR A 24 0.41 -3.44 -3.63
C THR A 24 -0.70 -4.43 -3.29
N THR A 25 -1.38 -4.25 -2.17
CA THR A 25 -2.40 -5.19 -1.68
C THR A 25 -3.66 -4.47 -1.24
N LYS A 26 -4.82 -5.11 -1.38
CA LYS A 26 -6.08 -4.61 -0.81
C LYS A 26 -6.30 -5.10 0.63
N ASP A 27 -5.42 -5.99 1.10
CA ASP A 27 -5.48 -6.61 2.43
C ASP A 27 -4.60 -5.84 3.42
N LYS A 28 -5.23 -5.04 4.29
CA LYS A 28 -4.52 -4.29 5.36
C LYS A 28 -3.65 -5.17 6.23
N THR A 29 -4.14 -6.35 6.62
CA THR A 29 -3.43 -7.28 7.50
C THR A 29 -2.15 -7.81 6.86
N LYS A 30 -2.19 -8.15 5.57
CA LYS A 30 -1.00 -8.57 4.83
C LYS A 30 -0.02 -7.42 4.66
N ALA A 31 -0.51 -6.20 4.45
CA ALA A 31 0.34 -5.02 4.34
C ALA A 31 1.12 -4.74 5.63
N LEU A 32 0.44 -4.80 6.78
CA LEU A 32 1.07 -4.59 8.08
C LEU A 32 2.01 -5.74 8.45
N ALA A 33 1.68 -6.99 8.12
CA ALA A 33 2.56 -8.13 8.34
C ALA A 33 3.87 -7.99 7.55
N MET A 34 3.80 -7.59 6.28
CA MET A 34 5.00 -7.34 5.46
C MET A 34 5.81 -6.15 5.89
N ALA A 35 5.16 -5.06 6.31
CA ALA A 35 5.87 -3.96 6.93
C ALA A 35 6.65 -4.43 8.17
N LYS A 36 6.02 -5.25 9.03
CA LYS A 36 6.67 -5.79 10.23
C LYS A 36 7.83 -6.73 9.91
N GLU A 37 7.73 -7.54 8.85
CA GLU A 37 8.78 -8.48 8.44
C GLU A 37 10.00 -7.76 7.81
N ILE A 38 9.77 -6.67 7.06
CA ILE A 38 10.84 -5.90 6.41
C ILE A 38 11.60 -5.00 7.40
N GLY A 39 10.92 -4.45 8.41
CA GLY A 39 11.55 -3.65 9.48
C GLY A 39 11.57 -2.13 9.22
N ASP A 40 12.53 -1.42 9.82
CA ASP A 40 12.48 0.04 10.06
C ASP A 40 12.39 0.94 8.82
N LYS A 41 12.70 0.43 7.62
CA LYS A 41 12.78 1.23 6.39
C LYS A 41 11.61 0.97 5.45
N VAL A 42 10.43 0.70 5.99
CA VAL A 42 9.22 0.45 5.20
C VAL A 42 8.14 1.50 5.49
N ARG A 43 7.38 1.85 4.45
CA ARG A 43 6.23 2.75 4.52
C ARG A 43 5.03 2.04 3.91
N VAL A 44 3.90 2.09 4.61
CA VAL A 44 2.60 1.66 4.07
C VAL A 44 1.78 2.88 3.73
N GLU A 45 1.44 3.06 2.47
CA GLU A 45 0.53 4.10 2.00
C GLU A 45 -0.86 3.51 1.73
N GLU A 46 -1.88 4.11 2.31
CA GLU A 46 -3.28 3.74 2.05
C GLU A 46 -3.84 4.68 0.97
N ILE A 47 -4.15 4.12 -0.20
CA ILE A 47 -4.75 4.85 -1.31
C ILE A 47 -6.20 4.40 -1.48
N THR A 48 -7.12 5.33 -1.27
CA THR A 48 -8.52 5.18 -1.66
C THR A 48 -8.73 5.93 -2.98
N PRO A 49 -9.03 5.24 -4.09
CA PRO A 49 -9.29 5.96 -5.34
C PRO A 49 -10.52 6.84 -5.15
N LYS A 50 -10.44 8.11 -5.56
CA LYS A 50 -11.60 9.00 -5.49
C LYS A 50 -12.72 8.39 -6.35
N PRO A 51 -13.95 8.27 -5.84
CA PRO A 51 -15.05 7.75 -6.63
C PRO A 51 -15.21 8.66 -7.84
N LYS A 52 -15.13 8.08 -9.04
CA LYS A 52 -15.32 8.81 -10.30
C LYS A 52 -16.78 9.27 -10.33
N ARG A 53 -17.01 10.56 -10.05
CA ARG A 53 -18.34 11.17 -10.19
C ARG A 53 -18.74 11.01 -11.66
N ARG A 54 -19.80 10.24 -11.90
CA ARG A 54 -20.39 10.00 -13.23
C ARG A 54 -21.58 10.92 -13.42
#